data_AF-A0A505IA12-F1
#
_entry.id   AF-A0A505IA12-F1
#
_cell.length_a   1.000
_cell.length_b   1.000
_cell.length_c   1.000
_cell.angle_alpha   90.00
_cell.angle_beta   90.00
_cell.angle_gamma   90.00
#
_symmetry.space_group_name_H-M   'P 1'
#
loop_
_entity.id
_entity.type
_entity.pdbx_description
1 polymer ?
#
loop_
_entity_poly.entity_id
_entity_poly.type
_entity_poly.pdbx_seq_one_letter_code
_entity_poly.pdbx_strand_id
1 'polypeptide(L)'
;MSEVQTYSGPIQPPKDYRIMGFTRMGLSMKDLYFLHHRDPVHEEQLSIAAGGGSRPLSWETIRSILLYDSVSQNPLLTAAYYHHRRVNDVQLDTIAEAMEVLTREGITSRGYEGKTEEAGGKPVQPTIYHLLWRCHSWNMDEKYLFRGQSDSRWRQDSSIYRGHLRYEGHNAIHTPPDLREILKRLCRTQTFLDKLQTTRFRHLPDENKLAIAQHYGMPTPLLDYTRSLDVAAFFATGAGDQNRIFANDIGVIYIVDRKPLMRPEVPEGAIDMIESSGLRIGDIDSIDFSEVLERVGRIERQKGVFIEGFDSYLLQRLTTKVLYFRQTETFQDTMKGIDGRTLMDNDQELEDIAAQCQNSTNTINPGTMCELLGRVKLPGDDFFGSKGLYLGQNLRKAQYVLSEIQECENIVGTDFVRALAEVLSRHFSEARITARTSGAAVSSVQHISKTDLKSSEDVYRMKPSDVQPALLELAKLAHMEPSEFEEVIAPHRPKYVDFKYQDFDYRGDKRQALAVAAAIFVIGLEHMRTAGGAEAHRLFSGVEATLFHIQR
;
A
#
# COMPACT_ATOMS: atom_id res chain seq x y z
N MET A 1 -28.25 -24.91 -46.95
CA MET A 1 -28.68 -23.54 -46.63
C MET A 1 -30.10 -23.61 -46.09
N SER A 2 -30.23 -23.75 -44.77
CA SER A 2 -31.52 -23.74 -44.07
C SER A 2 -31.84 -22.31 -43.65
N GLU A 3 -33.04 -21.84 -43.96
CA GLU A 3 -33.54 -20.50 -43.65
C GLU A 3 -33.43 -20.19 -42.15
N VAL A 4 -32.63 -19.18 -41.81
CA VAL A 4 -32.62 -18.58 -40.47
C VAL A 4 -33.80 -17.60 -40.43
N GLN A 5 -34.88 -18.00 -39.77
CA GLN A 5 -35.98 -17.08 -39.46
C GLN A 5 -35.50 -16.01 -38.47
N THR A 6 -35.31 -14.80 -38.95
CA THR A 6 -35.06 -13.62 -38.12
C THR A 6 -36.38 -13.18 -37.48
N TYR A 7 -36.55 -13.47 -36.19
CA TYR A 7 -37.68 -13.00 -35.39
C TYR A 7 -37.48 -11.51 -35.06
N SER A 8 -38.39 -10.63 -35.49
CA SER A 8 -38.29 -9.17 -35.38
C SER A 8 -39.28 -8.53 -34.40
N GLY A 9 -39.91 -9.33 -33.53
CA GLY A 9 -40.78 -8.81 -32.47
C GLY A 9 -39.99 -8.32 -31.25
N PRO A 10 -40.40 -7.24 -30.57
CA PRO A 10 -39.83 -6.86 -29.27
C PRO A 10 -40.11 -7.98 -28.28
N ILE A 11 -39.06 -8.71 -27.87
CA ILE A 11 -39.13 -9.68 -26.78
C ILE A 11 -39.40 -8.87 -25.51
N GLN A 12 -40.65 -8.80 -25.07
CA GLN A 12 -40.92 -8.25 -23.74
C GLN A 12 -40.38 -9.24 -22.71
N PRO A 13 -39.55 -8.78 -21.75
CA PRO A 13 -39.20 -9.61 -20.60
C PRO A 13 -40.47 -10.17 -19.98
N PRO A 14 -40.51 -11.45 -19.56
CA PRO A 14 -41.63 -11.97 -18.80
C PRO A 14 -41.83 -11.03 -17.59
N LYS A 15 -42.97 -10.33 -17.53
CA LYS A 15 -43.26 -9.38 -16.45
C LYS A 15 -43.38 -10.04 -15.08
N ASP A 16 -43.43 -11.37 -15.04
CA ASP A 16 -43.43 -12.18 -13.82
C ASP A 16 -42.63 -13.48 -14.03
N TYR A 17 -41.37 -13.48 -13.64
CA TYR A 17 -40.63 -14.73 -13.38
C TYR A 17 -41.30 -15.59 -12.29
N ARG A 18 -42.27 -15.03 -11.55
CA ARG A 18 -43.07 -15.67 -10.49
C ARG A 18 -44.04 -16.75 -10.99
N ILE A 19 -44.39 -16.78 -12.27
CA ILE A 19 -45.42 -17.69 -12.79
C ILE A 19 -44.95 -19.15 -12.89
N MET A 20 -43.65 -19.43 -12.78
CA MET A 20 -43.13 -20.79 -12.97
C MET A 20 -43.14 -21.70 -11.73
N GLY A 21 -43.73 -21.27 -10.60
CA GLY A 21 -43.99 -22.17 -9.46
C GLY A 21 -42.76 -22.67 -8.70
N PHE A 22 -41.60 -22.04 -8.86
CA PHE A 22 -40.37 -22.44 -8.20
C PHE A 22 -40.30 -21.98 -6.73
N THR A 23 -39.85 -22.87 -5.85
CA THR A 23 -39.63 -22.61 -4.44
C THR A 23 -38.46 -21.64 -4.29
N ARG A 24 -38.67 -20.47 -3.68
CA ARG A 24 -37.59 -19.51 -3.38
C ARG A 24 -36.51 -20.20 -2.55
N MET A 25 -35.31 -20.33 -3.12
CA MET A 25 -34.15 -20.50 -2.26
C MET A 25 -33.93 -19.15 -1.53
N GLY A 26 -33.17 -19.17 -0.44
CA GLY A 26 -32.84 -17.96 0.31
C GLY A 26 -31.40 -17.57 0.02
N LEU A 27 -31.08 -17.20 -1.22
CA LEU A 27 -29.71 -16.84 -1.60
C LEU A 27 -29.23 -15.65 -0.77
N SER A 28 -28.06 -15.84 -0.17
CA SER A 28 -27.29 -14.81 0.52
C SER A 28 -26.17 -14.29 -0.39
N MET A 29 -25.54 -13.17 -0.01
CA MET A 29 -24.34 -12.69 -0.71
C MET A 29 -23.17 -13.68 -0.66
N LYS A 30 -23.11 -14.53 0.38
CA LYS A 30 -22.13 -15.62 0.47
C LYS A 30 -22.38 -16.66 -0.63
N ASP A 31 -23.63 -17.06 -0.82
CA ASP A 31 -24.00 -18.02 -1.86
C ASP A 31 -23.69 -17.49 -3.26
N LEU A 32 -23.94 -16.19 -3.49
CA LEU A 32 -23.58 -15.53 -4.74
C LEU A 32 -22.06 -15.54 -4.97
N TYR A 33 -21.27 -15.20 -3.95
CA TYR A 33 -19.82 -15.21 -4.04
C TYR A 33 -19.27 -16.60 -4.42
N PHE A 34 -19.85 -17.66 -3.84
CA PHE A 34 -19.46 -19.05 -4.05
C PHE A 34 -20.20 -19.75 -5.19
N LEU A 35 -20.83 -19.03 -6.13
CA LEU A 35 -21.45 -19.68 -7.30
C LEU A 35 -20.48 -20.61 -8.03
N HIS A 36 -19.21 -20.24 -8.12
CA HIS A 36 -18.14 -21.05 -8.73
C HIS A 36 -17.90 -22.40 -8.05
N HIS A 37 -18.33 -22.62 -6.80
CA HIS A 37 -18.27 -23.95 -6.17
C HIS A 37 -19.19 -24.97 -6.83
N ARG A 38 -20.14 -24.49 -7.64
CA ARG A 38 -21.05 -25.35 -8.42
C ARG A 38 -20.45 -25.77 -9.77
N ASP A 39 -19.29 -25.23 -10.14
CA ASP A 39 -18.60 -25.66 -11.36
C ASP A 39 -17.97 -27.05 -11.17
N PRO A 40 -18.04 -27.93 -12.18
CA PRO A 40 -17.33 -29.20 -12.13
C PRO A 40 -15.81 -28.94 -12.14
N VAL A 41 -15.07 -29.70 -11.32
CA VAL A 41 -13.64 -29.51 -10.98
C VAL A 41 -12.67 -29.52 -12.18
N HIS A 42 -13.14 -29.82 -13.39
CA HIS A 42 -12.31 -30.02 -14.58
C HIS A 42 -12.74 -29.24 -15.83
N GLU A 43 -13.66 -28.27 -15.72
CA GLU A 43 -14.05 -27.48 -16.89
C GLU A 43 -13.10 -26.29 -17.11
N GLU A 44 -12.51 -26.21 -18.31
CA GLU A 44 -11.72 -25.04 -18.73
C GLU A 44 -12.60 -23.78 -18.70
N GLN A 45 -12.12 -22.75 -18.02
CA GLN A 45 -12.79 -21.45 -17.96
C GLN A 45 -12.81 -20.81 -19.35
N LEU A 46 -14.00 -20.52 -19.86
CA LEU A 46 -14.18 -19.80 -21.13
C LEU A 46 -14.13 -18.29 -20.89
N SER A 47 -13.37 -17.58 -21.72
CA SER A 47 -13.41 -16.12 -21.75
C SER A 47 -14.79 -15.63 -22.20
N ILE A 48 -15.36 -14.70 -21.42
CA ILE A 48 -16.67 -14.04 -21.66
C ILE A 48 -16.73 -13.36 -23.03
N ALA A 49 -15.58 -13.01 -23.60
CA ALA A 49 -15.48 -12.35 -24.91
C ALA A 49 -16.01 -13.20 -26.09
N ALA A 50 -16.16 -14.52 -25.92
CA ALA A 50 -16.69 -15.40 -26.96
C ALA A 50 -18.23 -15.50 -26.90
N GLY A 51 -18.92 -14.41 -27.25
CA GLY A 51 -20.38 -14.33 -27.33
C GLY A 51 -21.04 -15.34 -28.31
N GLY A 52 -20.27 -16.06 -29.11
CA GLY A 52 -20.75 -17.01 -30.12
C GLY A 52 -20.66 -18.51 -29.77
N GLY A 53 -20.27 -18.89 -28.56
CA GLY A 53 -20.14 -20.31 -28.19
C GLY A 53 -21.49 -21.01 -27.97
N SER A 54 -21.63 -22.26 -28.43
CA SER A 54 -22.80 -23.13 -28.15
C SER A 54 -22.73 -23.86 -26.80
N ARG A 55 -21.62 -23.71 -26.07
CA ARG A 55 -21.41 -24.41 -24.79
C ARG A 55 -22.24 -23.77 -23.67
N PRO A 56 -22.73 -24.59 -22.72
CA PRO A 56 -23.30 -24.11 -21.46
C PRO A 56 -22.33 -23.16 -20.75
N LEU A 57 -22.88 -22.16 -20.06
CA LEU A 57 -22.12 -21.26 -19.20
C LEU A 57 -21.78 -21.98 -17.90
N SER A 58 -20.53 -21.83 -17.46
CA SER A 58 -20.13 -22.18 -16.11
C SER A 58 -20.76 -21.19 -15.10
N TRP A 59 -20.86 -21.60 -13.84
CA TRP A 59 -21.29 -20.76 -12.74
C TRP A 59 -20.33 -19.60 -12.47
N GLU A 60 -19.02 -19.74 -12.65
CA GLU A 60 -18.09 -18.60 -12.60
C GLU A 60 -18.35 -17.61 -13.75
N THR A 61 -18.74 -18.11 -14.93
CA THR A 61 -19.13 -17.24 -16.05
C THR A 61 -20.42 -16.49 -15.72
N ILE A 62 -21.42 -17.19 -15.17
CA ILE A 62 -22.67 -16.57 -14.71
C ILE A 62 -22.41 -15.52 -13.63
N ARG A 63 -21.56 -15.85 -12.65
CA ARG A 63 -21.15 -14.91 -11.61
C ARG A 63 -20.49 -13.67 -12.20
N SER A 64 -19.59 -13.85 -13.17
CA SER A 64 -18.96 -12.74 -13.87
C SER A 64 -19.97 -11.89 -14.64
N ILE A 65 -20.93 -12.51 -15.32
CA ILE A 65 -22.04 -11.80 -15.97
C ILE A 65 -22.83 -11.00 -14.94
N LEU A 66 -23.21 -11.59 -13.81
CA LEU A 66 -23.90 -10.89 -12.73
C LEU A 66 -23.07 -9.72 -12.18
N LEU A 67 -21.76 -9.85 -12.09
CA LEU A 67 -20.85 -8.79 -11.64
C LEU A 67 -20.79 -7.62 -12.63
N TYR A 68 -20.57 -7.90 -13.91
CA TYR A 68 -20.38 -6.87 -14.94
C TYR A 68 -21.69 -6.29 -15.47
N ASP A 69 -22.77 -7.08 -15.47
CA ASP A 69 -24.05 -6.77 -16.11
C ASP A 69 -25.21 -6.50 -15.13
N SER A 70 -24.94 -6.52 -13.82
CA SER A 70 -25.90 -6.06 -12.78
C SER A 70 -26.47 -4.65 -13.05
N VAL A 71 -25.79 -3.87 -13.88
CA VAL A 71 -26.11 -2.49 -14.26
C VAL A 71 -27.20 -2.39 -15.29
N SER A 72 -27.14 -3.27 -16.29
CA SER A 72 -28.06 -3.14 -17.42
C SER A 72 -29.42 -3.71 -17.06
N GLN A 73 -29.49 -4.56 -16.00
CA GLN A 73 -30.62 -5.42 -15.70
C GLN A 73 -31.26 -5.82 -17.02
N ASN A 74 -30.51 -6.48 -17.91
CA ASN A 74 -31.00 -6.76 -19.25
C ASN A 74 -31.58 -8.17 -19.30
N PRO A 75 -32.87 -8.38 -18.95
CA PRO A 75 -33.55 -9.65 -19.11
C PRO A 75 -33.36 -10.26 -20.49
N LEU A 76 -33.11 -9.44 -21.52
CA LEU A 76 -32.89 -9.91 -22.88
C LEU A 76 -31.59 -10.71 -22.99
N LEU A 77 -30.54 -10.36 -22.26
CA LEU A 77 -29.29 -11.10 -22.29
C LEU A 77 -29.46 -12.48 -21.64
N THR A 78 -30.07 -12.53 -20.45
CA THR A 78 -30.39 -13.79 -19.76
C THR A 78 -31.35 -14.65 -20.59
N ALA A 79 -32.39 -14.04 -21.19
CA ALA A 79 -33.32 -14.73 -22.07
C ALA A 79 -32.64 -15.26 -23.35
N ALA A 80 -31.69 -14.50 -23.90
CA ALA A 80 -30.88 -14.95 -25.04
C ALA A 80 -30.02 -16.17 -24.66
N TYR A 81 -29.31 -16.12 -23.53
CA TYR A 81 -28.53 -17.28 -23.08
C TYR A 81 -29.41 -18.51 -22.82
N TYR A 82 -30.60 -18.33 -22.27
CA TYR A 82 -31.56 -19.42 -22.06
C TYR A 82 -32.09 -19.98 -23.39
N HIS A 83 -32.50 -19.11 -24.31
CA HIS A 83 -32.98 -19.50 -25.64
C HIS A 83 -31.92 -20.28 -26.43
N HIS A 84 -30.65 -19.88 -26.30
CA HIS A 84 -29.51 -20.59 -26.90
C HIS A 84 -29.06 -21.82 -26.09
N ARG A 85 -29.82 -22.25 -25.07
CA ARG A 85 -29.51 -23.38 -24.18
C ARG A 85 -28.14 -23.30 -23.53
N ARG A 86 -27.64 -22.08 -23.33
CA ARG A 86 -26.37 -21.82 -22.64
C ARG A 86 -26.54 -21.76 -21.13
N VAL A 87 -27.75 -21.47 -20.64
CA VAL A 87 -28.12 -21.66 -19.23
C VAL A 87 -29.28 -22.63 -19.15
N ASN A 88 -29.23 -23.53 -18.17
CA ASN A 88 -30.34 -24.43 -17.85
C ASN A 88 -31.33 -23.75 -16.88
N ASP A 89 -32.44 -24.44 -16.59
CA ASP A 89 -33.51 -23.90 -15.72
C ASP A 89 -32.99 -23.52 -14.32
N VAL A 90 -32.14 -24.35 -13.71
CA VAL A 90 -31.55 -24.11 -12.38
C VAL A 90 -30.66 -22.86 -12.37
N GLN A 91 -29.87 -22.67 -13.43
CA GLN A 91 -29.04 -21.48 -13.59
C GLN A 91 -29.88 -20.24 -13.82
N LEU A 92 -30.94 -20.32 -14.63
CA LEU A 92 -31.86 -19.23 -14.87
C LEU A 92 -32.55 -18.77 -13.57
N ASP A 93 -33.05 -19.71 -12.77
CA ASP A 93 -33.68 -19.43 -11.48
C ASP A 93 -32.68 -18.77 -10.51
N THR A 94 -31.46 -19.32 -10.44
CA THR A 94 -30.41 -18.75 -9.60
C THR A 94 -30.03 -17.33 -10.05
N ILE A 95 -29.99 -17.05 -11.36
CA ILE A 95 -29.74 -15.71 -11.89
C ILE A 95 -30.86 -14.75 -11.48
N ALA A 96 -32.13 -15.15 -11.62
CA ALA A 96 -33.27 -14.32 -11.26
C ALA A 96 -33.26 -13.99 -9.76
N GLU A 97 -32.98 -14.97 -8.91
CA GLU A 97 -32.89 -14.78 -7.47
C GLU A 97 -31.66 -13.95 -7.08
N ALA A 98 -30.51 -14.16 -7.73
CA ALA A 98 -29.33 -13.32 -7.56
C ALA A 98 -29.61 -11.86 -7.89
N MET A 99 -30.35 -11.58 -8.97
CA MET A 99 -30.76 -10.22 -9.32
C MET A 99 -31.69 -9.61 -8.25
N GLU A 100 -32.60 -10.39 -7.67
CA GLU A 100 -33.45 -9.95 -6.55
C GLU A 100 -32.59 -9.60 -5.32
N VAL A 101 -31.63 -10.44 -4.96
CA VAL A 101 -30.69 -10.19 -3.86
C VAL A 101 -29.87 -8.91 -4.11
N LEU A 102 -29.22 -8.79 -5.27
CA LEU A 102 -28.40 -7.62 -5.60
C LEU A 102 -29.24 -6.33 -5.60
N THR A 103 -30.48 -6.39 -6.10
CA THR A 103 -31.40 -5.25 -6.08
C THR A 103 -31.82 -4.89 -4.66
N ARG A 104 -32.18 -5.89 -3.84
CA ARG A 104 -32.59 -5.70 -2.44
C ARG A 104 -31.47 -5.12 -1.59
N GLU A 105 -30.25 -5.61 -1.79
CA GLU A 105 -29.05 -5.10 -1.10
C GLU A 105 -28.56 -3.77 -1.70
N GLY A 106 -29.24 -3.21 -2.71
CA GLY A 106 -28.87 -1.93 -3.32
C GLY A 106 -27.47 -1.96 -3.96
N ILE A 107 -27.01 -3.12 -4.40
CA ILE A 107 -25.71 -3.31 -5.06
C ILE A 107 -25.91 -2.95 -6.54
N THR A 108 -25.40 -1.78 -6.93
CA THR A 108 -25.33 -1.33 -8.32
C THR A 108 -23.87 -1.31 -8.78
N SER A 109 -23.60 -1.14 -10.08
CA SER A 109 -22.22 -0.86 -10.55
C SER A 109 -21.62 0.42 -9.99
N ARG A 110 -22.46 1.40 -9.64
CA ARG A 110 -22.00 2.65 -9.05
C ARG A 110 -21.67 2.50 -7.56
N GLY A 111 -22.04 1.37 -6.97
CA GLY A 111 -21.78 1.02 -5.58
C GLY A 111 -23.06 0.71 -4.82
N TYR A 112 -22.94 0.74 -3.49
CA TYR A 112 -24.03 0.53 -2.55
C TYR A 112 -24.73 1.88 -2.27
N GLU A 113 -26.03 1.98 -2.51
CA GLU A 113 -26.81 3.23 -2.37
C GLU A 113 -27.42 3.44 -0.97
N GLY A 114 -27.25 2.51 -0.04
CA GLY A 114 -27.75 2.65 1.33
C GLY A 114 -26.91 3.62 2.18
N LYS A 115 -27.49 4.12 3.29
CA LYS A 115 -26.72 4.82 4.34
C LYS A 115 -25.69 3.86 4.92
N THR A 116 -24.47 3.93 4.43
CA THR A 116 -23.37 3.14 4.98
C THR A 116 -22.79 3.86 6.17
N GLU A 117 -22.58 3.11 7.24
CA GLU A 117 -21.55 3.47 8.20
C GLU A 117 -20.22 3.77 7.48
N GLU A 118 -19.43 4.67 8.04
CA GLU A 118 -18.13 5.02 7.50
C GLU A 118 -17.01 4.72 8.50
N ALA A 119 -15.90 4.20 7.99
CA ALA A 119 -14.63 4.08 8.70
C ALA A 119 -13.55 4.76 7.86
N GLY A 120 -12.73 5.62 8.48
CA GLY A 120 -11.71 6.38 7.75
C GLY A 120 -12.27 7.26 6.61
N GLY A 121 -13.53 7.70 6.71
CA GLY A 121 -14.22 8.45 5.65
C GLY A 121 -14.55 7.62 4.41
N LYS A 122 -14.64 6.30 4.55
CA LYS A 122 -14.98 5.35 3.49
C LYS A 122 -16.14 4.45 3.93
N PRO A 123 -17.02 4.02 3.01
CA PRO A 123 -18.17 3.19 3.34
C PRO A 123 -17.74 1.80 3.82
N VAL A 124 -18.30 1.37 4.96
CA VAL A 124 -18.12 0.03 5.51
C VAL A 124 -19.11 -0.91 4.82
N GLN A 125 -18.60 -1.99 4.22
CA GLN A 125 -19.45 -2.99 3.58
C GLN A 125 -20.14 -3.89 4.63
N PRO A 126 -21.39 -4.34 4.39
CA PRO A 126 -22.14 -5.12 5.37
C PRO A 126 -21.48 -6.44 5.77
N THR A 127 -20.79 -7.09 4.84
CA THR A 127 -19.99 -8.31 5.10
C THR A 127 -18.77 -8.36 4.18
N ILE A 128 -17.85 -9.27 4.44
CA ILE A 128 -16.70 -9.52 3.55
C ILE A 128 -17.14 -9.94 2.14
N TYR A 129 -18.25 -10.67 1.98
CA TYR A 129 -18.72 -11.12 0.67
C TYR A 129 -19.25 -9.96 -0.18
N HIS A 130 -19.87 -8.95 0.44
CA HIS A 130 -20.26 -7.71 -0.27
C HIS A 130 -19.03 -7.00 -0.82
N LEU A 131 -17.97 -6.88 0.01
CA LEU A 131 -16.70 -6.28 -0.38
C LEU A 131 -16.04 -7.06 -1.52
N LEU A 132 -15.92 -8.38 -1.39
CA LEU A 132 -15.27 -9.23 -2.39
C LEU A 132 -16.05 -9.28 -3.70
N TRP A 133 -17.39 -9.31 -3.66
CA TRP A 133 -18.23 -9.19 -4.84
C TRP A 133 -17.88 -7.92 -5.63
N ARG A 134 -17.87 -6.76 -4.96
CA ARG A 134 -17.55 -5.48 -5.59
C ARG A 134 -16.12 -5.39 -6.13
N CYS A 135 -15.17 -6.05 -5.47
CA CYS A 135 -13.74 -5.93 -5.76
C CYS A 135 -13.20 -7.09 -6.59
N HIS A 136 -14.05 -8.00 -7.08
CA HIS A 136 -13.64 -9.22 -7.78
C HIS A 136 -12.68 -8.94 -8.95
N SER A 137 -12.93 -7.89 -9.74
CA SER A 137 -12.06 -7.48 -10.84
C SER A 137 -10.59 -7.21 -10.45
N TRP A 138 -10.31 -6.87 -9.18
CA TRP A 138 -8.95 -6.58 -8.73
C TRP A 138 -8.16 -7.84 -8.41
N ASN A 139 -8.83 -8.97 -8.15
CA ASN A 139 -8.17 -10.26 -7.92
C ASN A 139 -7.49 -10.80 -9.19
N MET A 140 -7.86 -10.26 -10.37
CA MET A 140 -7.34 -10.67 -11.67
C MET A 140 -6.15 -9.81 -12.13
N ASP A 141 -5.79 -8.77 -11.38
CA ASP A 141 -4.74 -7.84 -11.78
C ASP A 141 -3.50 -8.01 -10.91
N GLU A 142 -2.46 -8.63 -11.48
CA GLU A 142 -1.18 -8.90 -10.82
C GLU A 142 -0.44 -7.63 -10.36
N LYS A 143 -0.93 -6.44 -10.73
CA LYS A 143 -0.38 -5.17 -10.26
C LYS A 143 -0.68 -4.85 -8.80
N TYR A 144 -1.66 -5.50 -8.18
CA TYR A 144 -2.07 -5.17 -6.82
C TYR A 144 -1.53 -6.15 -5.79
N LEU A 145 -1.12 -5.61 -4.64
CA LEU A 145 -0.84 -6.39 -3.43
C LEU A 145 -1.87 -6.05 -2.36
N PHE A 146 -2.29 -7.08 -1.62
CA PHE A 146 -3.35 -6.99 -0.63
C PHE A 146 -2.82 -7.31 0.75
N ARG A 147 -3.28 -6.57 1.77
CA ARG A 147 -3.01 -6.89 3.17
C ARG A 147 -4.31 -6.86 3.96
N GLY A 148 -4.71 -8.01 4.47
CA GLY A 148 -5.85 -8.14 5.37
C GLY A 148 -5.48 -7.91 6.82
N GLN A 149 -6.28 -7.14 7.54
CA GLN A 149 -6.19 -7.01 9.00
C GLN A 149 -7.58 -7.13 9.62
N SER A 150 -7.66 -7.86 10.74
CA SER A 150 -8.91 -8.09 11.44
C SER A 150 -9.42 -6.86 12.19
N ASP A 151 -8.61 -5.82 12.31
CA ASP A 151 -8.98 -4.59 13.03
C ASP A 151 -8.51 -3.38 12.22
N SER A 152 -9.47 -2.58 11.78
CA SER A 152 -9.23 -1.33 11.03
C SER A 152 -8.45 -0.26 11.79
N ARG A 153 -8.31 -0.39 13.11
CA ARG A 153 -7.49 0.51 13.95
C ARG A 153 -6.00 0.17 13.84
N TRP A 154 -5.66 -1.04 13.42
CA TRP A 154 -4.27 -1.44 13.29
C TRP A 154 -3.59 -0.69 12.16
N ARG A 155 -2.43 -0.14 12.49
CA ARG A 155 -1.53 0.47 11.51
C ARG A 155 -0.83 -0.63 10.71
N GLN A 156 -0.30 -0.23 9.55
CA GLN A 156 0.58 -1.09 8.74
C GLN A 156 2.01 -1.11 9.32
N ASP A 157 2.12 -1.42 10.60
CA ASP A 157 3.40 -1.54 11.31
C ASP A 157 3.88 -3.00 11.24
N SER A 158 5.18 -3.20 10.97
CA SER A 158 5.82 -4.52 11.10
C SER A 158 5.79 -4.98 12.56
N SER A 159 5.85 -6.30 12.77
CA SER A 159 5.70 -6.87 14.12
C SER A 159 6.77 -6.40 15.08
N ILE A 160 7.92 -5.93 14.58
CA ILE A 160 8.95 -5.33 15.43
C ILE A 160 8.56 -3.98 16.03
N TYR A 161 7.78 -3.16 15.32
CA TYR A 161 7.32 -1.83 15.79
C TYR A 161 5.93 -1.84 16.40
N ARG A 162 5.19 -2.95 16.35
CA ARG A 162 3.84 -3.02 16.92
C ARG A 162 3.88 -2.72 18.42
N GLY A 163 3.25 -1.63 18.79
CA GLY A 163 3.11 -1.16 20.16
C GLY A 163 2.24 -2.07 21.01
N HIS A 164 2.32 -1.89 22.32
CA HIS A 164 1.34 -2.46 23.23
C HIS A 164 0.06 -1.64 23.15
N LEU A 165 -1.07 -2.33 22.98
CA LEU A 165 -2.39 -1.75 23.22
C LEU A 165 -2.50 -1.48 24.72
N ARG A 166 -2.52 -0.21 25.09
CA ARG A 166 -2.87 0.23 26.44
C ARG A 166 -4.27 0.80 26.41
N TYR A 167 -5.12 0.36 27.33
CA TYR A 167 -6.44 0.94 27.49
C TYR A 167 -6.36 2.07 28.51
N GLU A 168 -6.58 3.30 28.05
CA GLU A 168 -6.78 4.46 28.92
C GLU A 168 -8.28 4.77 28.93
N GLY A 169 -9.01 4.19 29.88
CA GLY A 169 -10.47 4.18 29.90
C GLY A 169 -11.05 3.29 28.79
N HIS A 170 -11.95 3.83 27.98
CA HIS A 170 -12.54 3.14 26.81
C HIS A 170 -11.71 3.31 25.52
N ASN A 171 -10.60 4.05 25.58
CA ASN A 171 -9.77 4.32 24.42
C ASN A 171 -8.57 3.38 24.39
N ALA A 172 -8.44 2.64 23.30
CA ALA A 172 -7.24 1.87 23.01
C ALA A 172 -6.16 2.81 22.44
N ILE A 173 -5.06 2.97 23.17
CA ILE A 173 -3.90 3.77 22.76
C ILE A 173 -2.77 2.83 22.39
N HIS A 174 -2.30 2.93 21.16
CA HIS A 174 -1.09 2.25 20.71
C HIS A 174 0.14 3.03 21.19
N THR A 175 0.87 2.47 22.15
CA THR A 175 2.16 3.02 22.57
C THR A 175 3.28 2.30 21.81
N PRO A 176 4.07 2.99 20.97
CA PRO A 176 5.22 2.38 20.30
C PRO A 176 6.16 1.69 21.29
N PRO A 177 6.80 0.56 20.92
CA PRO A 177 7.78 -0.08 21.78
C PRO A 177 8.99 0.84 22.00
N ASP A 178 9.55 0.84 23.20
CA ASP A 178 10.80 1.53 23.46
C ASP A 178 11.99 0.81 22.79
N LEU A 179 13.14 1.48 22.75
CA LEU A 179 14.36 0.94 22.15
C LEU A 179 14.76 -0.41 22.76
N ARG A 180 14.61 -0.57 24.08
CA ARG A 180 14.98 -1.80 24.78
C ARG A 180 14.12 -2.97 24.33
N GLU A 181 12.81 -2.74 24.15
CA GLU A 181 11.88 -3.75 23.65
C GLU A 181 12.16 -4.10 22.18
N ILE A 182 12.49 -3.12 21.34
CA ILE A 182 12.89 -3.38 19.95
C ILE A 182 14.16 -4.25 19.90
N LEU A 183 15.17 -3.92 20.69
CA LEU A 183 16.40 -4.72 20.77
C LEU A 183 16.14 -6.15 21.24
N LYS A 184 15.25 -6.34 22.22
CA LYS A 184 14.82 -7.70 22.66
C LYS A 184 14.13 -8.47 21.53
N ARG A 185 13.27 -7.80 20.76
CA ARG A 185 12.58 -8.39 19.60
C ARG A 185 13.60 -8.82 18.54
N LEU A 186 14.54 -7.94 18.18
CA LEU A 186 15.63 -8.25 17.25
C LEU A 186 16.43 -9.47 17.70
N CYS A 187 16.87 -9.52 18.95
CA CYS A 187 17.68 -10.62 19.48
C CYS A 187 16.93 -11.96 19.47
N ARG A 188 15.62 -11.94 19.80
CA ARG A 188 14.78 -13.14 19.75
C ARG A 188 14.65 -13.68 18.32
N THR A 189 14.45 -12.79 17.34
CA THR A 189 14.41 -13.19 15.93
C THR A 189 15.76 -13.70 15.46
N GLN A 190 16.87 -13.04 15.83
CA GLN A 190 18.22 -13.55 15.52
C GLN A 190 18.43 -14.95 16.10
N THR A 191 18.04 -15.19 17.35
CA THR A 191 18.14 -16.52 17.98
C THR A 191 17.36 -17.59 17.20
N PHE A 192 16.19 -17.23 16.67
CA PHE A 192 15.42 -18.10 15.79
C PHE A 192 16.18 -18.39 14.47
N LEU A 193 16.74 -17.36 13.83
CA LEU A 193 17.54 -17.52 12.60
C LEU A 193 18.78 -18.40 12.84
N ASP A 194 19.48 -18.22 13.95
CA ASP A 194 20.65 -19.03 14.31
C ASP A 194 20.28 -20.51 14.47
N LYS A 195 19.13 -20.79 15.10
CA LYS A 195 18.62 -22.17 15.19
C LYS A 195 18.27 -22.74 13.82
N LEU A 196 17.68 -21.95 12.91
CA LEU A 196 17.42 -22.41 11.54
C LEU A 196 18.69 -22.87 10.81
N GLN A 197 19.87 -22.31 11.12
CA GLN A 197 21.15 -22.74 10.55
C GLN A 197 21.51 -24.20 10.89
N THR A 198 20.88 -24.78 11.91
CA THR A 198 21.10 -26.18 12.31
C THR A 198 20.04 -27.15 11.77
N THR A 199 19.03 -26.62 11.07
CA THR A 199 17.90 -27.39 10.53
C THR A 199 18.06 -27.66 9.03
N ARG A 200 17.02 -28.29 8.44
CA ARG A 200 16.89 -28.42 6.98
C ARG A 200 16.78 -27.08 6.21
N PHE A 201 16.55 -25.96 6.91
CA PHE A 201 16.40 -24.62 6.33
C PHE A 201 17.70 -23.81 6.26
N ARG A 202 18.85 -24.38 6.67
CA ARG A 202 20.15 -23.68 6.71
C ARG A 202 20.60 -23.04 5.39
N HIS A 203 20.22 -23.64 4.27
CA HIS A 203 20.64 -23.19 2.93
C HIS A 203 19.80 -22.03 2.38
N LEU A 204 18.71 -21.67 3.06
CA LEU A 204 17.85 -20.59 2.60
C LEU A 204 18.55 -19.23 2.73
N PRO A 205 18.28 -18.27 1.82
CA PRO A 205 18.61 -16.87 2.01
C PRO A 205 18.02 -16.31 3.30
N ASP A 206 18.62 -15.26 3.84
CA ASP A 206 18.21 -14.67 5.12
C ASP A 206 16.80 -14.05 5.05
N GLU A 207 16.42 -13.54 3.88
CA GLU A 207 15.09 -13.02 3.56
C GLU A 207 14.03 -14.12 3.77
N ASN A 208 14.26 -15.30 3.17
CA ASN A 208 13.36 -16.45 3.29
C ASN A 208 13.30 -16.95 4.74
N LYS A 209 14.43 -16.97 5.46
CA LYS A 209 14.46 -17.34 6.88
C LYS A 209 13.69 -16.34 7.75
N LEU A 210 13.76 -15.04 7.46
CA LEU A 210 12.97 -14.01 8.15
C LEU A 210 11.47 -14.14 7.87
N ALA A 211 11.09 -14.42 6.62
CA ALA A 211 9.69 -14.68 6.28
C ALA A 211 9.13 -15.90 7.04
N ILE A 212 9.92 -16.96 7.16
CA ILE A 212 9.61 -18.11 8.03
C ILE A 212 9.48 -17.64 9.49
N ALA A 213 10.45 -16.90 10.01
CA ALA A 213 10.41 -16.41 11.39
C ALA A 213 9.11 -15.64 11.69
N GLN A 214 8.68 -14.75 10.78
CA GLN A 214 7.43 -13.99 10.91
C GLN A 214 6.20 -14.91 10.98
N HIS A 215 6.14 -15.95 10.15
CA HIS A 215 5.02 -16.89 10.10
C HIS A 215 4.85 -17.68 11.40
N TYR A 216 5.95 -17.93 12.09
CA TYR A 216 6.00 -18.60 13.39
C TYR A 216 6.01 -17.60 14.57
N GLY A 217 5.59 -16.36 14.34
CA GLY A 217 5.32 -15.37 15.38
C GLY A 217 6.56 -14.65 15.92
N MET A 218 7.71 -14.74 15.24
CA MET A 218 8.86 -13.91 15.58
C MET A 218 8.62 -12.46 15.12
N PRO A 219 9.09 -11.46 15.90
CA PRO A 219 9.00 -10.06 15.50
C PRO A 219 10.03 -9.73 14.41
N THR A 220 9.58 -9.41 13.21
CA THR A 220 10.43 -9.09 12.06
C THR A 220 10.20 -7.65 11.60
N PRO A 221 11.17 -7.05 10.88
CA PRO A 221 10.95 -5.77 10.21
C PRO A 221 10.09 -5.89 8.95
N LEU A 222 9.80 -7.12 8.50
CA LEU A 222 9.02 -7.41 7.32
C LEU A 222 7.54 -7.09 7.54
N LEU A 223 6.86 -6.74 6.44
CA LEU A 223 5.41 -6.59 6.40
C LEU A 223 4.82 -7.49 5.32
N ASP A 224 3.91 -8.36 5.75
CA ASP A 224 3.26 -9.38 4.93
C ASP A 224 2.12 -8.82 4.05
N TYR A 225 2.22 -9.02 2.76
CA TYR A 225 1.16 -8.83 1.78
C TYR A 225 0.90 -10.17 1.08
N THR A 226 -0.17 -10.22 0.30
CA THR A 226 -0.50 -11.36 -0.56
C THR A 226 -0.90 -10.86 -1.94
N ARG A 227 -0.63 -11.67 -2.96
CA ARG A 227 -1.14 -11.46 -4.33
C ARG A 227 -2.60 -11.91 -4.49
N SER A 228 -3.21 -12.50 -3.47
CA SER A 228 -4.59 -12.99 -3.51
C SER A 228 -5.51 -12.15 -2.61
N LEU A 229 -6.52 -11.53 -3.21
CA LEU A 229 -7.54 -10.81 -2.44
C LEU A 229 -8.31 -11.75 -1.49
N ASP A 230 -8.52 -13.00 -1.91
CA ASP A 230 -9.20 -14.02 -1.11
C ASP A 230 -8.38 -14.40 0.13
N VAL A 231 -7.05 -14.52 0.00
CA VAL A 231 -6.17 -14.77 1.16
C VAL A 231 -6.18 -13.56 2.09
N ALA A 232 -6.14 -12.33 1.55
CA ALA A 232 -6.24 -11.13 2.38
C ALA A 232 -7.58 -11.08 3.13
N ALA A 233 -8.69 -11.48 2.50
CA ALA A 233 -9.99 -11.56 3.15
C ALA A 233 -10.04 -12.59 4.29
N PHE A 234 -9.40 -13.76 4.11
CA PHE A 234 -9.25 -14.75 5.17
C PHE A 234 -8.56 -14.15 6.40
N PHE A 235 -7.43 -13.46 6.22
CA PHE A 235 -6.74 -12.81 7.34
C PHE A 235 -7.52 -11.61 7.93
N ALA A 236 -8.18 -10.84 7.08
CA ALA A 236 -9.01 -9.71 7.52
C ALA A 236 -10.25 -10.14 8.32
N THR A 237 -10.64 -11.41 8.26
CA THR A 237 -11.77 -11.97 9.01
C THR A 237 -11.31 -12.81 10.22
N GLY A 238 -10.09 -12.59 10.70
CA GLY A 238 -9.58 -13.20 11.92
C GLY A 238 -8.81 -14.51 11.73
N ALA A 239 -8.49 -14.90 10.49
CA ALA A 239 -7.63 -16.05 10.18
C ALA A 239 -8.06 -17.39 10.81
N GLY A 240 -9.38 -17.58 11.01
CA GLY A 240 -9.95 -18.78 11.63
C GLY A 240 -9.99 -18.77 13.15
N ASP A 241 -9.47 -17.73 13.83
CA ASP A 241 -9.64 -17.57 15.27
C ASP A 241 -11.01 -16.94 15.57
N GLN A 242 -12.02 -17.79 15.78
CA GLN A 242 -13.39 -17.35 16.07
C GLN A 242 -13.48 -16.48 17.33
N ASN A 243 -12.53 -16.61 18.27
CA ASN A 243 -12.51 -15.79 19.48
C ASN A 243 -12.07 -14.34 19.21
N ARG A 244 -11.51 -14.06 18.02
CA ARG A 244 -11.12 -12.70 17.60
C ARG A 244 -12.18 -11.97 16.80
N ILE A 245 -13.25 -12.64 16.40
CA ILE A 245 -14.38 -11.99 15.75
C ILE A 245 -15.25 -11.41 16.86
N PHE A 246 -14.90 -10.21 17.31
CA PHE A 246 -15.81 -9.47 18.17
C PHE A 246 -16.97 -8.97 17.31
N ALA A 247 -18.19 -9.31 17.71
CA ALA A 247 -19.38 -8.82 17.05
C ALA A 247 -19.31 -7.28 16.98
N ASN A 248 -19.36 -6.74 15.76
CA ASN A 248 -19.21 -5.32 15.40
C ASN A 248 -17.78 -4.79 15.21
N ASP A 249 -16.74 -5.61 15.15
CA ASP A 249 -15.44 -5.12 14.68
C ASP A 249 -15.45 -4.86 13.17
N ILE A 250 -14.63 -3.88 12.75
CA ILE A 250 -14.47 -3.49 11.35
C ILE A 250 -13.15 -4.06 10.86
N GLY A 251 -13.24 -5.03 9.96
CA GLY A 251 -12.09 -5.57 9.24
C GLY A 251 -11.66 -4.62 8.12
N VAL A 252 -10.39 -4.72 7.72
CA VAL A 252 -9.80 -3.86 6.68
C VAL A 252 -8.93 -4.66 5.72
N ILE A 253 -9.00 -4.30 4.44
CA ILE A 253 -8.04 -4.74 3.41
C ILE A 253 -7.37 -3.51 2.82
N TYR A 254 -6.05 -3.42 2.98
CA TYR A 254 -5.21 -2.43 2.34
C TYR A 254 -4.76 -2.92 0.96
N ILE A 255 -4.73 -2.00 0.00
CA ILE A 255 -4.34 -2.29 -1.38
C ILE A 255 -3.28 -1.31 -1.80
N VAL A 256 -2.14 -1.83 -2.21
CA VAL A 256 -1.04 -1.06 -2.78
C VAL A 256 -0.86 -1.46 -4.25
N ASP A 257 -0.53 -0.48 -5.09
CA ASP A 257 -0.05 -0.77 -6.45
C ASP A 257 1.41 -1.21 -6.33
N ARG A 258 1.80 -2.25 -7.07
CA ARG A 258 3.15 -2.79 -7.10
C ARG A 258 4.12 -1.82 -7.78
N LYS A 259 3.69 -1.05 -8.79
CA LYS A 259 4.58 -0.18 -9.58
C LYS A 259 5.24 0.92 -8.74
N PRO A 260 4.52 1.68 -7.90
CA PRO A 260 5.13 2.73 -7.07
C PRO A 260 6.09 2.23 -6.00
N LEU A 261 6.06 0.92 -5.72
CA LEU A 261 6.91 0.27 -4.74
C LEU A 261 8.17 -0.36 -5.38
N MET A 262 8.28 -0.33 -6.72
CA MET A 262 9.54 -0.60 -7.39
C MET A 262 10.40 0.65 -7.32
N ARG A 263 11.59 0.52 -6.72
CA ARG A 263 12.57 1.61 -6.70
C ARG A 263 12.91 1.98 -8.14
N PRO A 264 12.78 3.25 -8.54
CA PRO A 264 13.23 3.66 -9.87
C PRO A 264 14.72 3.34 -10.00
N GLU A 265 15.15 2.89 -11.17
CA GLU A 265 16.58 2.74 -11.45
C GLU A 265 17.22 4.12 -11.32
N VAL A 266 18.13 4.25 -10.36
CA VAL A 266 18.92 5.46 -10.16
C VAL A 266 20.21 5.26 -10.95
N PRO A 267 20.48 6.09 -11.98
CA PRO A 267 21.72 5.98 -12.76
C PRO A 267 22.95 6.01 -11.85
N GLU A 268 24.00 5.30 -12.22
CA GLU A 268 25.25 5.29 -11.46
C GLU A 268 25.79 6.74 -11.30
N GLY A 269 26.04 7.16 -10.06
CA GLY A 269 26.47 8.53 -9.74
C GLY A 269 25.34 9.57 -9.56
N ALA A 270 24.08 9.20 -9.81
CA ALA A 270 22.93 10.04 -9.52
C ALA A 270 22.63 10.12 -8.01
N ILE A 271 22.02 11.22 -7.55
CA ILE A 271 21.50 11.30 -6.19
C ILE A 271 20.20 10.49 -6.10
N ASP A 272 20.21 9.43 -5.30
CA ASP A 272 18.97 8.77 -4.89
C ASP A 272 18.31 9.59 -3.79
N MET A 273 17.19 10.26 -4.11
CA MET A 273 16.47 11.05 -3.12
C MET A 273 15.81 10.22 -2.05
N ILE A 274 15.27 9.08 -2.44
CA ILE A 274 14.55 8.23 -1.50
C ILE A 274 15.55 7.83 -0.40
N GLU A 275 16.74 7.36 -0.80
CA GLU A 275 17.82 7.01 0.11
C GLU A 275 18.41 8.22 0.86
N SER A 276 18.79 9.30 0.16
CA SER A 276 19.45 10.47 0.77
C SER A 276 18.55 11.16 1.79
N SER A 277 17.26 11.23 1.47
CA SER A 277 16.28 11.84 2.35
C SER A 277 15.84 10.87 3.46
N GLY A 278 16.33 9.62 3.47
CA GLY A 278 15.98 8.62 4.49
C GLY A 278 14.53 8.16 4.42
N LEU A 279 13.82 8.50 3.33
CA LEU A 279 12.53 7.91 3.04
C LEU A 279 12.75 6.48 2.65
N ARG A 280 11.98 5.59 3.27
CA ARG A 280 11.92 4.23 2.80
C ARG A 280 10.48 3.93 2.49
N ILE A 281 10.16 4.08 1.21
CA ILE A 281 8.92 3.59 0.62
C ILE A 281 8.78 2.07 0.86
N GLY A 282 9.94 1.42 1.05
CA GLY A 282 10.08 -0.02 1.19
C GLY A 282 10.58 -0.58 -0.11
N ASP A 283 11.46 -1.56 -0.03
CA ASP A 283 11.80 -2.37 -1.18
C ASP A 283 10.82 -3.55 -1.20
N ILE A 284 10.07 -3.70 -2.30
CA ILE A 284 9.41 -4.98 -2.55
C ILE A 284 10.51 -5.92 -3.00
N ASP A 285 11.05 -6.65 -2.06
CA ASP A 285 11.59 -7.95 -2.39
C ASP A 285 10.42 -8.91 -2.50
N SER A 286 10.07 -9.24 -3.75
CA SER A 286 9.34 -10.48 -3.96
C SER A 286 10.29 -11.60 -3.59
N ILE A 287 10.31 -11.97 -2.31
CA ILE A 287 11.00 -13.16 -1.83
C ILE A 287 10.41 -14.31 -2.64
N ASP A 288 11.20 -14.79 -3.60
CA ASP A 288 10.75 -15.86 -4.45
C ASP A 288 10.85 -17.15 -3.65
N PHE A 289 9.69 -17.69 -3.31
CA PHE A 289 9.63 -18.97 -2.64
C PHE A 289 9.70 -20.13 -3.63
N SER A 290 9.81 -19.89 -4.95
CA SER A 290 9.83 -20.92 -6.01
C SER A 290 10.77 -22.10 -5.73
N GLU A 291 11.96 -21.83 -5.19
CA GLU A 291 12.94 -22.87 -4.80
C GLU A 291 12.67 -23.49 -3.42
N VAL A 292 11.87 -22.83 -2.59
CA VAL A 292 11.50 -23.21 -1.22
C VAL A 292 10.13 -23.91 -1.16
N LEU A 293 9.34 -23.88 -2.25
CA LEU A 293 7.90 -24.19 -2.28
C LEU A 293 7.55 -25.55 -1.67
N GLU A 294 8.36 -26.59 -1.92
CA GLU A 294 8.06 -27.92 -1.37
C GLU A 294 8.17 -28.00 0.16
N ARG A 295 8.83 -27.03 0.84
CA ARG A 295 9.34 -27.21 2.21
C ARG A 295 8.64 -26.39 3.29
N VAL A 296 7.90 -25.34 2.92
CA VAL A 296 7.08 -24.51 3.83
C VAL A 296 5.77 -24.12 3.13
N GLY A 297 4.88 -25.09 2.94
CA GLY A 297 3.67 -24.88 2.12
C GLY A 297 2.74 -23.76 2.62
N ARG A 298 2.89 -23.30 3.87
CA ARG A 298 2.09 -22.19 4.41
C ARG A 298 2.29 -20.88 3.65
N ILE A 299 3.53 -20.48 3.38
CA ILE A 299 3.84 -19.19 2.73
C ILE A 299 3.37 -19.17 1.27
N GLU A 300 3.59 -20.28 0.57
CA GLU A 300 3.14 -20.48 -0.81
C GLU A 300 1.63 -20.37 -0.93
N ARG A 301 0.88 -21.09 -0.09
CA ARG A 301 -0.59 -21.11 -0.15
C ARG A 301 -1.18 -19.74 0.16
N GLN A 302 -0.47 -18.92 0.93
CA GLN A 302 -0.83 -17.53 1.17
C GLN A 302 -0.44 -16.58 0.04
N LYS A 303 0.32 -17.04 -0.97
CA LYS A 303 0.89 -16.20 -2.04
C LYS A 303 1.58 -14.96 -1.47
N GLY A 304 2.38 -15.18 -0.41
CA GLY A 304 2.99 -14.13 0.40
C GLY A 304 3.97 -13.27 -0.40
N VAL A 305 3.95 -11.97 -0.13
CA VAL A 305 4.91 -10.97 -0.60
C VAL A 305 5.33 -10.16 0.62
N PHE A 306 6.62 -9.89 0.78
CA PHE A 306 7.11 -9.17 1.94
C PHE A 306 7.67 -7.83 1.50
N ILE A 307 7.34 -6.79 2.26
CA ILE A 307 7.93 -5.46 2.07
C ILE A 307 8.90 -5.24 3.23
N GLU A 308 10.12 -4.88 2.91
CA GLU A 308 11.15 -4.55 3.89
C GLU A 308 11.59 -3.10 3.80
N GLY A 309 12.37 -2.66 4.79
CA GLY A 309 12.95 -1.32 4.84
C GLY A 309 11.94 -0.19 5.00
N PHE A 310 10.64 -0.42 4.89
CA PHE A 310 9.62 0.62 4.80
C PHE A 310 9.43 1.43 6.10
N ASP A 311 8.97 2.66 5.92
CA ASP A 311 8.36 3.47 6.97
C ASP A 311 6.84 3.27 6.94
N SER A 312 6.24 2.89 8.07
CA SER A 312 4.81 2.53 8.10
C SER A 312 3.89 3.70 7.78
N TYR A 313 4.31 4.93 8.07
CA TYR A 313 3.57 6.12 7.70
C TYR A 313 3.64 6.36 6.19
N LEU A 314 4.81 6.22 5.57
CA LEU A 314 4.94 6.34 4.12
C LEU A 314 4.14 5.27 3.39
N LEU A 315 4.24 4.01 3.83
CA LEU A 315 3.53 2.91 3.19
C LEU A 315 2.01 3.08 3.27
N GLN A 316 1.48 3.56 4.40
CA GLN A 316 0.05 3.90 4.53
C GLN A 316 -0.40 4.95 3.52
N ARG A 317 0.50 5.83 3.08
CA ARG A 317 0.19 6.86 2.08
C ARG A 317 0.35 6.37 0.65
N LEU A 318 1.08 5.29 0.44
CA LEU A 318 1.17 4.59 -0.84
C LEU A 318 0.02 3.60 -1.04
N THR A 319 -0.73 3.30 0.01
CA THR A 319 -1.99 2.58 -0.09
C THR A 319 -2.93 3.28 -1.07
N THR A 320 -3.09 2.68 -2.23
CA THR A 320 -3.98 3.14 -3.31
C THR A 320 -5.44 3.11 -2.87
N LYS A 321 -5.84 2.06 -2.15
CA LYS A 321 -7.23 1.88 -1.68
C LYS A 321 -7.27 1.19 -0.33
N VAL A 322 -8.28 1.55 0.46
CA VAL A 322 -8.61 0.89 1.73
C VAL A 322 -10.05 0.43 1.66
N LEU A 323 -10.29 -0.84 1.94
CA LEU A 323 -11.61 -1.45 1.95
C LEU A 323 -11.99 -1.84 3.36
N TYR A 324 -13.17 -1.41 3.81
CA TYR A 324 -13.69 -1.72 5.14
C TYR A 324 -14.92 -2.60 5.05
N PHE A 325 -15.10 -3.50 6.02
CA PHE A 325 -16.28 -4.35 6.12
C PHE A 325 -16.57 -4.72 7.58
N ARG A 326 -17.84 -5.00 7.87
CA ARG A 326 -18.23 -5.55 9.17
C ARG A 326 -17.85 -7.03 9.25
N GLN A 327 -17.23 -7.40 10.37
CA GLN A 327 -16.92 -8.80 10.64
C GLN A 327 -18.16 -9.52 11.18
N THR A 328 -18.68 -10.44 10.37
CA THR A 328 -19.82 -11.30 10.73
C THR A 328 -19.42 -12.78 10.82
N GLU A 329 -18.41 -13.18 10.06
CA GLU A 329 -17.91 -14.55 9.99
C GLU A 329 -16.48 -14.58 9.42
N THR A 330 -15.80 -15.72 9.57
CA THR A 330 -14.53 -15.99 8.88
C THR A 330 -14.79 -16.30 7.41
N PHE A 331 -14.11 -15.59 6.51
CA PHE A 331 -14.10 -15.93 5.09
C PHE A 331 -13.33 -17.23 4.86
N GLN A 332 -13.94 -18.21 4.18
CA GLN A 332 -13.29 -19.46 3.80
C GLN A 332 -13.75 -19.92 2.43
N ASP A 333 -12.79 -20.30 1.57
CA ASP A 333 -13.01 -20.84 0.23
C ASP A 333 -12.22 -22.15 0.11
N THR A 334 -12.84 -23.25 0.56
CA THR A 334 -12.20 -24.58 0.60
C THR A 334 -11.86 -25.13 -0.78
N MET A 335 -12.63 -24.77 -1.82
CA MET A 335 -12.34 -25.16 -3.21
C MET A 335 -11.04 -24.54 -3.72
N LYS A 336 -10.66 -23.37 -3.20
CA LYS A 336 -9.37 -22.72 -3.49
C LYS A 336 -8.28 -23.02 -2.45
N GLY A 337 -8.57 -23.89 -1.46
CA GLY A 337 -7.65 -24.16 -0.34
C GLY A 337 -7.45 -22.96 0.59
N ILE A 338 -8.44 -22.06 0.69
CA ILE A 338 -8.41 -20.88 1.54
C ILE A 338 -9.25 -21.17 2.78
N ASP A 339 -8.66 -21.89 3.71
CA ASP A 339 -9.24 -22.14 5.02
C ASP A 339 -8.15 -22.21 6.10
N GLY A 340 -8.56 -22.29 7.37
CA GLY A 340 -7.61 -22.32 8.48
C GLY A 340 -6.71 -23.55 8.47
N ARG A 341 -7.21 -24.71 8.02
CA ARG A 341 -6.38 -25.93 7.98
C ARG A 341 -5.31 -25.78 6.92
N THR A 342 -5.66 -25.31 5.74
CA THR A 342 -4.72 -25.17 4.63
C THR A 342 -3.77 -23.98 4.81
N LEU A 343 -4.27 -22.80 5.19
CA LEU A 343 -3.45 -21.58 5.29
C LEU A 343 -2.68 -21.42 6.60
N MET A 344 -3.01 -22.20 7.63
CA MET A 344 -2.36 -22.12 8.95
C MET A 344 -1.71 -23.44 9.38
N ASP A 345 -1.63 -24.44 8.49
CA ASP A 345 -0.85 -25.65 8.73
C ASP A 345 0.61 -25.29 9.04
N ASN A 346 1.09 -25.77 10.18
CA ASN A 346 2.40 -25.42 10.69
C ASN A 346 3.30 -26.65 10.71
N ASP A 347 4.54 -26.47 10.27
CA ASP A 347 5.62 -27.43 10.51
C ASP A 347 5.99 -27.49 12.00
N GLN A 348 5.87 -28.68 12.60
CA GLN A 348 6.13 -28.91 14.03
C GLN A 348 7.56 -28.57 14.45
N GLU A 349 8.57 -28.85 13.61
CA GLU A 349 9.98 -28.53 13.90
C GLU A 349 10.15 -27.01 14.10
N LEU A 350 9.49 -26.22 13.24
CA LEU A 350 9.53 -24.76 13.31
C LEU A 350 8.70 -24.20 14.47
N GLU A 351 7.57 -24.82 14.82
CA GLU A 351 6.81 -24.45 16.03
C GLU A 351 7.63 -24.65 17.31
N ASP A 352 8.32 -25.79 17.41
CA ASP A 352 9.14 -26.11 18.58
C ASP A 352 10.30 -25.11 18.72
N ILE A 353 10.96 -24.76 17.61
CA ILE A 353 12.01 -23.73 17.59
C ILE A 353 11.45 -22.37 18.04
N ALA A 354 10.29 -21.97 17.49
CA ALA A 354 9.65 -20.70 17.84
C ALA A 354 9.28 -20.63 19.33
N ALA A 355 8.67 -21.69 19.87
CA ALA A 355 8.31 -21.79 21.28
C ALA A 355 9.55 -21.68 22.19
N GLN A 356 10.65 -22.33 21.84
CA GLN A 356 11.91 -22.22 22.57
C GLN A 356 12.46 -20.78 22.55
N CYS A 357 12.39 -20.09 21.40
CA CYS A 357 12.87 -18.70 21.27
C CYS A 357 11.96 -17.68 21.99
N GLN A 358 10.65 -17.93 22.06
CA GLN A 358 9.72 -17.08 22.82
C GLN A 358 9.97 -17.15 24.33
N ASN A 359 10.38 -18.31 24.83
CA ASN A 359 10.62 -18.56 26.26
C ASN A 359 12.04 -18.23 26.73
N SER A 360 13.00 -18.02 25.81
CA SER A 360 14.38 -17.74 26.19
C SER A 360 14.53 -16.33 26.76
N THR A 361 14.96 -16.23 28.03
CA THR A 361 15.31 -14.96 28.71
C THR A 361 16.76 -14.53 28.45
N ASN A 362 17.42 -15.17 27.48
CA ASN A 362 18.88 -15.15 27.32
C ASN A 362 19.47 -13.73 27.32
N THR A 363 20.50 -13.57 28.14
CA THR A 363 21.44 -12.45 28.12
C THR A 363 22.07 -12.36 26.74
N ILE A 364 21.83 -11.23 26.08
CA ILE A 364 22.23 -10.91 24.72
C ILE A 364 23.75 -11.08 24.59
N ASN A 365 24.19 -12.00 23.73
CA ASN A 365 25.51 -11.86 23.12
C ASN A 365 25.27 -11.13 21.80
N PRO A 366 25.64 -9.85 21.66
CA PRO A 366 25.42 -9.06 20.46
C PRO A 366 26.35 -9.49 19.31
N GLY A 367 26.51 -10.81 19.11
CA GLY A 367 27.13 -11.37 17.93
C GLY A 367 26.48 -10.82 16.66
N THR A 368 27.14 -11.05 15.54
CA THR A 368 26.75 -10.56 14.20
C THR A 368 25.26 -10.79 13.92
N MET A 369 24.44 -9.74 14.03
CA MET A 369 23.05 -9.76 13.55
C MET A 369 23.07 -10.00 12.04
N CYS A 370 22.08 -10.71 11.51
CA CYS A 370 21.92 -10.78 10.06
C CYS A 370 21.70 -9.37 9.51
N GLU A 371 22.15 -9.15 8.28
CA GLU A 371 22.19 -7.81 7.68
C GLU A 371 20.81 -7.15 7.68
N LEU A 372 19.76 -7.92 7.35
CA LEU A 372 18.37 -7.45 7.31
C LEU A 372 17.83 -7.00 8.68
N LEU A 373 18.20 -7.70 9.76
CA LEU A 373 17.87 -7.26 11.12
C LEU A 373 18.70 -6.03 11.53
N GLY A 374 19.93 -5.89 11.03
CA GLY A 374 20.75 -4.70 11.20
C GLY A 374 20.17 -3.45 10.51
N ARG A 375 19.31 -3.61 9.51
CA ARG A 375 18.61 -2.52 8.80
C ARG A 375 17.39 -1.97 9.55
N VAL A 376 17.00 -2.56 10.68
CA VAL A 376 15.85 -2.09 11.48
C VAL A 376 16.10 -0.67 12.00
N LYS A 377 15.12 0.19 11.76
CA LYS A 377 15.08 1.58 12.21
C LYS A 377 14.87 1.63 13.73
N LEU A 378 15.64 2.45 14.42
CA LEU A 378 15.41 2.68 15.84
C LEU A 378 14.49 3.91 16.02
N PRO A 379 13.60 3.94 17.04
CA PRO A 379 12.75 5.10 17.30
C PRO A 379 13.59 6.39 17.38
N GLY A 380 13.21 7.41 16.60
CA GLY A 380 13.98 8.66 16.46
C GLY A 380 14.75 8.80 15.14
N ASP A 381 14.76 7.77 14.29
CA ASP A 381 15.34 7.82 12.93
C ASP A 381 14.41 8.46 11.88
N ASP A 382 13.24 8.97 12.27
CA ASP A 382 12.30 9.62 11.35
C ASP A 382 12.89 10.93 10.84
N PHE A 383 13.26 10.95 9.56
CA PHE A 383 13.22 12.19 8.81
C PHE A 383 11.74 12.46 8.43
N PHE A 384 11.37 13.73 8.25
CA PHE A 384 10.04 14.25 7.83
C PHE A 384 8.96 14.53 8.88
N GLY A 385 8.70 15.83 9.05
CA GLY A 385 7.43 16.38 9.52
C GLY A 385 6.38 16.57 8.40
N SER A 386 6.50 15.88 7.26
CA SER A 386 5.60 16.07 6.11
C SER A 386 4.25 15.34 6.30
N LYS A 387 3.42 15.87 7.20
CA LYS A 387 2.08 15.36 7.49
C LYS A 387 1.09 15.50 6.32
N GLY A 388 1.45 16.17 5.22
CA GLY A 388 0.51 16.63 4.18
C GLY A 388 0.40 15.72 2.97
N LEU A 389 -0.82 15.57 2.42
CA LEU A 389 -1.28 14.74 1.28
C LEU A 389 -0.36 14.67 0.03
N TYR A 390 0.55 15.63 -0.14
CA TYR A 390 1.44 15.77 -1.30
C TYR A 390 2.77 15.02 -1.26
N LEU A 391 3.18 14.44 -0.12
CA LEU A 391 4.50 13.79 0.01
C LEU A 391 4.87 12.87 -1.16
N GLY A 392 4.06 11.86 -1.48
CA GLY A 392 4.39 10.95 -2.59
C GLY A 392 4.54 11.65 -3.95
N GLN A 393 3.76 12.70 -4.21
CA GLN A 393 3.89 13.50 -5.44
C GLN A 393 5.16 14.36 -5.40
N ASN A 394 5.44 15.00 -4.26
CA ASN A 394 6.61 15.83 -4.04
C ASN A 394 7.92 15.06 -4.17
N LEU A 395 7.95 13.80 -3.72
CA LEU A 395 9.14 12.96 -3.81
C LEU A 395 9.42 12.52 -5.24
N ARG A 396 8.38 12.12 -5.98
CA ARG A 396 8.53 11.86 -7.41
C ARG A 396 8.99 13.09 -8.17
N LYS A 397 8.42 14.25 -7.84
CA LYS A 397 8.82 15.53 -8.44
C LYS A 397 10.25 15.91 -8.09
N ALA A 398 10.66 15.70 -6.85
CA ALA A 398 12.01 15.94 -6.37
C ALA A 398 13.03 15.02 -7.06
N GLN A 399 12.73 13.73 -7.18
CA GLN A 399 13.56 12.79 -7.91
C GLN A 399 13.70 13.19 -9.37
N TYR A 400 12.58 13.58 -10.01
CA TYR A 400 12.59 14.08 -11.39
C TYR A 400 13.49 15.32 -11.53
N VAL A 401 13.34 16.33 -10.66
CA VAL A 401 14.19 17.52 -10.64
C VAL A 401 15.68 17.18 -10.58
N LEU A 402 16.06 16.16 -9.81
CA LEU A 402 17.47 15.77 -9.72
C LEU A 402 17.99 15.01 -10.94
N SER A 403 17.15 14.16 -11.52
CA SER A 403 17.46 13.54 -12.82
C SER A 403 17.70 14.62 -13.88
N GLU A 404 16.85 15.65 -13.93
CA GLU A 404 17.00 16.79 -14.85
C GLU A 404 18.26 17.64 -14.56
N ILE A 405 18.60 17.85 -13.28
CA ILE A 405 19.86 18.49 -12.89
C ILE A 405 21.06 17.67 -13.40
N GLN A 406 20.99 16.34 -13.31
CA GLN A 406 22.06 15.46 -13.78
C GLN A 406 22.16 15.47 -15.31
N GLU A 407 21.04 15.51 -16.03
CA GLU A 407 21.04 15.62 -17.50
C GLU A 407 21.70 16.92 -18.00
N CYS A 408 21.74 17.97 -17.16
CA CYS A 408 22.48 19.21 -17.46
C CYS A 408 24.01 19.02 -17.47
N GLU A 409 24.54 17.86 -17.10
CA GLU A 409 25.98 17.54 -17.10
C GLU A 409 26.68 17.91 -18.42
N ASN A 410 26.06 17.60 -19.56
CA ASN A 410 26.61 17.92 -20.88
C ASN A 410 26.68 19.43 -21.17
N ILE A 411 25.96 20.24 -20.39
CA ILE A 411 25.80 21.69 -20.60
C ILE A 411 26.75 22.46 -19.68
N VAL A 412 26.77 22.12 -18.39
CA VAL A 412 27.53 22.88 -17.38
C VAL A 412 28.87 22.22 -16.99
N GLY A 413 29.06 20.96 -17.38
CA GLY A 413 30.23 20.13 -17.09
C GLY A 413 30.04 19.19 -15.90
N THR A 414 30.59 17.98 -16.01
CA THR A 414 30.54 16.91 -14.99
C THR A 414 30.98 17.35 -13.60
N ASP A 415 32.08 18.09 -13.51
CA ASP A 415 32.62 18.50 -12.20
C ASP A 415 31.68 19.46 -11.46
N PHE A 416 30.94 20.29 -12.20
CA PHE A 416 29.94 21.18 -11.61
C PHE A 416 28.75 20.39 -11.06
N VAL A 417 28.21 19.44 -11.84
CA VAL A 417 27.10 18.59 -11.40
C VAL A 417 27.49 17.71 -10.22
N ARG A 418 28.73 17.17 -10.20
CA ARG A 418 29.25 16.40 -9.06
C ARG A 418 29.32 17.27 -7.80
N ALA A 419 29.89 18.46 -7.90
CA ALA A 419 29.97 19.39 -6.76
C ALA A 419 28.57 19.78 -6.25
N LEU A 420 27.62 19.99 -7.16
CA LEU A 420 26.23 20.26 -6.80
C LEU A 420 25.60 19.08 -6.04
N ALA A 421 25.83 17.86 -6.52
CA ALA A 421 25.33 16.65 -5.87
C ALA A 421 25.93 16.44 -4.48
N GLU A 422 27.20 16.80 -4.27
CA GLU A 422 27.85 16.76 -2.96
C GLU A 422 27.20 17.75 -1.97
N VAL A 423 26.88 18.98 -2.40
CA VAL A 423 26.20 19.99 -1.57
C VAL A 423 24.82 19.49 -1.13
N LEU A 424 24.04 18.96 -2.07
CA LEU A 424 22.71 18.43 -1.80
C LEU A 424 22.77 17.21 -0.85
N SER A 425 23.66 16.25 -1.11
CA SER A 425 23.85 15.06 -0.27
C SER A 425 24.24 15.41 1.16
N ARG A 426 25.10 16.41 1.34
CA ARG A 426 25.48 16.92 2.66
C ARG A 426 24.30 17.57 3.36
N HIS A 427 23.56 18.44 2.67
CA HIS A 427 22.36 19.06 3.22
C HIS A 427 21.34 18.01 3.68
N PHE A 428 21.09 16.96 2.89
CA PHE A 428 20.22 15.86 3.31
C PHE A 428 20.70 15.15 4.58
N SER A 429 22.01 14.90 4.66
CA SER A 429 22.61 14.26 5.83
C SER A 429 22.49 15.14 7.09
N GLU A 430 22.78 16.44 6.97
CA GLU A 430 22.68 17.41 8.07
C GLU A 430 21.24 17.61 8.54
N ALA A 431 20.31 17.75 7.59
CA ALA A 431 18.91 17.89 7.90
C ALA A 431 18.44 16.62 8.64
N ARG A 432 18.84 15.42 8.17
CA ARG A 432 18.58 14.14 8.84
C ARG A 432 19.10 14.09 10.28
N ILE A 433 20.34 14.54 10.52
CA ILE A 433 20.91 14.62 11.87
C ILE A 433 20.14 15.63 12.74
N THR A 434 19.75 16.76 12.17
CA THR A 434 18.99 17.80 12.87
C THR A 434 17.61 17.30 13.29
N ALA A 435 16.92 16.57 12.43
CA ALA A 435 15.66 15.91 12.78
C ALA A 435 15.82 14.89 13.93
N ARG A 436 16.90 14.11 13.92
CA ARG A 436 17.23 13.13 14.97
C ARG A 436 17.52 13.77 16.33
N THR A 437 18.21 14.90 16.34
CA THR A 437 18.75 15.53 17.57
C THR A 437 17.82 16.58 18.17
N SER A 438 16.92 17.17 17.38
CA SER A 438 16.03 18.25 17.83
C SER A 438 14.92 17.81 18.79
N GLY A 439 14.86 16.53 19.19
CA GLY A 439 14.00 16.07 20.29
C GLY A 439 12.50 16.27 20.04
N ALA A 440 12.10 16.55 18.79
CA ALA A 440 10.71 16.62 18.37
C ALA A 440 10.14 15.20 18.34
N ALA A 441 9.95 14.62 19.53
CA ALA A 441 8.96 13.59 19.73
C ALA A 441 7.67 14.14 19.11
N VAL A 442 7.28 13.59 17.96
CA VAL A 442 5.97 13.83 17.37
C VAL A 442 4.99 13.28 18.38
N SER A 443 4.58 14.10 19.35
CA SER A 443 3.41 13.83 20.17
C SER A 443 2.31 13.52 19.17
N SER A 444 1.74 12.32 19.25
CA SER A 444 0.74 11.83 18.31
C SER A 444 -0.42 12.83 18.21
N VAL A 445 -0.42 13.63 17.14
CA VAL A 445 -1.38 14.73 16.87
C VAL A 445 -2.75 14.17 16.44
N GLN A 446 -3.19 13.05 16.99
CA GLN A 446 -4.53 12.53 16.70
C GLN A 446 -5.64 13.33 17.40
N HIS A 447 -5.31 14.29 18.28
CA HIS A 447 -6.29 15.10 19.02
C HIS A 447 -5.99 16.60 19.18
N ILE A 448 -5.08 17.20 18.39
CA ILE A 448 -4.86 18.66 18.49
C ILE A 448 -6.09 19.38 17.91
N SER A 449 -6.80 20.11 18.76
CA SER A 449 -7.97 20.89 18.36
C SER A 449 -7.55 22.03 17.41
N LYS A 450 -8.46 22.52 16.54
CA LYS A 450 -8.21 23.69 15.68
C LYS A 450 -7.73 24.94 16.47
N THR A 451 -8.02 25.00 17.76
CA THR A 451 -7.61 26.06 18.68
C THR A 451 -6.14 25.96 19.12
N ASP A 452 -5.58 24.75 19.21
CA ASP A 452 -4.17 24.52 19.60
C ASP A 452 -3.18 24.65 18.42
N LEU A 453 -3.71 24.70 17.19
CA LEU A 453 -2.91 24.97 15.99
C LEU A 453 -2.34 26.40 15.96
N LYS A 454 -3.04 27.39 16.55
CA LYS A 454 -2.57 28.79 16.56
C LYS A 454 -1.38 29.05 17.48
N SER A 455 -1.18 28.24 18.52
CA SER A 455 -0.04 28.36 19.44
C SER A 455 1.13 27.43 19.07
N SER A 456 0.89 26.39 18.28
CA SER A 456 1.94 25.48 17.77
C SER A 456 2.55 25.91 16.43
N GLU A 457 1.97 26.93 15.77
CA GLU A 457 2.48 27.51 14.52
C GLU A 457 3.91 28.08 14.63
N ASP A 458 4.41 28.41 15.83
CA ASP A 458 5.78 28.88 16.04
C ASP A 458 6.82 27.74 16.17
N VAL A 459 6.39 26.52 16.50
CA VAL A 459 7.30 25.39 16.82
C VAL A 459 7.80 24.67 15.56
N TYR A 460 7.06 24.76 14.45
CA TYR A 460 7.37 24.04 13.21
C TYR A 460 7.91 24.92 12.07
N ARG A 461 8.35 26.14 12.36
CA ARG A 461 8.82 27.07 11.32
C ARG A 461 10.24 26.75 10.88
N MET A 462 10.47 26.72 9.56
CA MET A 462 11.80 26.66 8.97
C MET A 462 12.62 27.84 9.48
N LYS A 463 13.71 27.57 10.20
CA LYS A 463 14.63 28.65 10.57
C LYS A 463 15.47 28.96 9.34
N PRO A 464 15.65 30.23 8.95
CA PRO A 464 16.54 30.61 7.85
C PRO A 464 17.96 30.01 7.97
N SER A 465 18.40 29.70 9.19
CA SER A 465 19.65 29.01 9.50
C SER A 465 19.74 27.57 8.98
N ASP A 466 18.61 26.88 8.80
CA ASP A 466 18.59 25.44 8.49
C ASP A 466 19.04 25.15 7.04
N VAL A 467 18.87 26.12 6.14
CA VAL A 467 19.31 26.02 4.72
C VAL A 467 20.56 26.84 4.43
N GLN A 468 20.92 27.78 5.29
CA GLN A 468 21.95 28.78 5.00
C GLN A 468 23.31 28.17 4.60
N PRO A 469 23.81 27.09 5.24
CA PRO A 469 25.07 26.47 4.83
C PRO A 469 25.04 26.01 3.36
N ALA A 470 23.99 25.29 2.97
CA ALA A 470 23.83 24.81 1.60
C ALA A 470 23.72 25.97 0.59
N LEU A 471 22.97 27.03 0.93
CA LEU A 471 22.80 28.20 0.06
C LEU A 471 24.12 28.96 -0.18
N LEU A 472 24.97 29.08 0.84
CA LEU A 472 26.29 29.71 0.71
C LEU A 472 27.23 28.88 -0.17
N GLU A 473 27.18 27.56 -0.05
CA GLU A 473 27.95 26.67 -0.91
C GLU A 473 27.49 26.72 -2.36
N LEU A 474 26.17 26.76 -2.60
CA LEU A 474 25.59 26.92 -3.93
C LEU A 474 25.96 28.27 -4.56
N ALA A 475 25.92 29.37 -3.79
CA ALA A 475 26.36 30.68 -4.25
C ALA A 475 27.84 30.67 -4.67
N LYS A 476 28.70 30.04 -3.85
CA LYS A 476 30.12 29.89 -4.15
C LYS A 476 30.35 29.05 -5.42
N LEU A 477 29.61 27.95 -5.57
CA LEU A 477 29.67 27.10 -6.75
C LEU A 477 29.24 27.85 -8.02
N ALA A 478 28.25 28.73 -7.90
CA ALA A 478 27.76 29.60 -8.98
C ALA A 478 28.67 30.80 -9.30
N HIS A 479 29.74 31.02 -8.53
CA HIS A 479 30.54 32.25 -8.57
C HIS A 479 29.69 33.53 -8.39
N MET A 480 28.68 33.46 -7.52
CA MET A 480 27.83 34.59 -7.17
C MET A 480 28.18 35.10 -5.77
N GLU A 481 28.11 36.42 -5.58
CA GLU A 481 28.23 36.98 -4.24
C GLU A 481 27.04 36.53 -3.38
N PRO A 482 27.24 36.14 -2.10
CA PRO A 482 26.14 35.62 -1.27
C PRO A 482 24.92 36.55 -1.18
N SER A 483 25.10 37.87 -1.22
CA SER A 483 24.00 38.83 -1.21
C SER A 483 23.20 38.85 -2.50
N GLU A 484 23.87 38.71 -3.65
CA GLU A 484 23.23 38.63 -4.96
C GLU A 484 22.45 37.32 -5.09
N PHE A 485 23.06 36.21 -4.66
CA PHE A 485 22.40 34.92 -4.63
C PHE A 485 21.16 34.93 -3.73
N GLU A 486 21.27 35.54 -2.54
CA GLU A 486 20.16 35.71 -1.60
C GLU A 486 19.02 36.53 -2.19
N GLU A 487 19.31 37.63 -2.90
CA GLU A 487 18.31 38.47 -3.55
C GLU A 487 17.46 37.68 -4.56
N VAL A 488 18.10 36.79 -5.31
CA VAL A 488 17.43 35.92 -6.30
C VAL A 488 16.52 34.89 -5.64
N ILE A 489 16.94 34.27 -4.53
CA ILE A 489 16.16 33.19 -3.87
C ILE A 489 15.17 33.70 -2.81
N ALA A 490 15.32 34.94 -2.33
CA ALA A 490 14.47 35.53 -1.29
C ALA A 490 12.95 35.48 -1.58
N PRO A 491 12.47 35.61 -2.83
CA PRO A 491 11.05 35.43 -3.15
C PRO A 491 10.51 34.03 -2.85
N HIS A 492 11.38 33.01 -2.90
CA HIS A 492 11.04 31.60 -2.72
C HIS A 492 11.18 31.13 -1.27
N ARG A 493 11.84 31.91 -0.40
CA ARG A 493 11.86 31.63 1.03
C ARG A 493 10.45 31.75 1.62
N PRO A 494 10.14 30.97 2.68
CA PRO A 494 8.86 31.08 3.36
C PRO A 494 8.60 32.52 3.82
N LYS A 495 7.56 33.16 3.27
CA LYS A 495 6.99 34.39 3.84
C LYS A 495 5.84 34.01 4.77
N TYR A 496 5.81 34.61 5.95
CA TYR A 496 4.96 34.21 7.08
C TYR A 496 3.44 34.32 6.81
N VAL A 497 3.00 35.01 5.75
CA VAL A 497 1.58 35.18 5.37
C VAL A 497 1.51 35.40 3.85
N ASP A 498 0.60 34.72 3.14
CA ASP A 498 0.32 34.85 1.69
C ASP A 498 1.50 34.55 0.74
N PHE A 499 1.84 33.27 0.59
CA PHE A 499 2.73 32.82 -0.49
C PHE A 499 2.03 32.90 -1.86
N LYS A 500 2.23 34.03 -2.56
CA LYS A 500 1.93 34.15 -3.99
C LYS A 500 3.12 33.64 -4.78
N TYR A 501 2.92 32.50 -5.44
CA TYR A 501 3.90 31.94 -6.35
C TYR A 501 4.13 32.92 -7.52
N GLN A 502 5.39 33.20 -7.82
CA GLN A 502 5.82 33.89 -9.02
C GLN A 502 6.58 32.89 -9.89
N ASP A 503 6.28 32.86 -11.18
CA ASP A 503 7.05 32.09 -12.14
C ASP A 503 8.52 32.54 -12.05
N PHE A 504 9.41 31.56 -11.90
CA PHE A 504 10.83 31.79 -11.76
C PHE A 504 11.48 31.66 -13.15
N ASP A 505 11.98 32.78 -13.68
CA ASP A 505 12.71 32.88 -14.96
C ASP A 505 14.04 33.60 -14.70
N TYR A 506 15.00 32.88 -14.12
CA TYR A 506 16.35 33.41 -13.94
C TYR A 506 17.19 33.18 -15.21
N ARG A 507 17.66 34.29 -15.80
CA ARG A 507 18.37 34.32 -17.08
C ARG A 507 19.88 34.56 -16.95
N GLY A 508 20.49 34.23 -15.81
CA GLY A 508 21.95 34.26 -15.67
C GLY A 508 22.62 33.16 -16.50
N ASP A 509 23.94 33.01 -16.32
CA ASP A 509 24.66 31.90 -16.95
C ASP A 509 24.07 30.55 -16.53
N LYS A 510 24.19 29.52 -17.38
CA LYS A 510 23.60 28.20 -17.17
C LYS A 510 24.05 27.57 -15.83
N ARG A 511 25.28 27.82 -15.37
CA ARG A 511 25.74 27.36 -14.04
C ARG A 511 25.04 28.08 -12.90
N GLN A 512 24.87 29.40 -13.01
CA GLN A 512 24.15 30.19 -12.02
C GLN A 512 22.69 29.78 -11.95
N ALA A 513 22.02 29.63 -13.11
CA ALA A 513 20.65 29.18 -13.18
C ALA A 513 20.45 27.80 -12.54
N LEU A 514 21.39 26.86 -12.77
CA LEU A 514 21.34 25.53 -12.17
C LEU A 514 21.55 25.57 -10.64
N ALA A 515 22.48 26.39 -10.15
CA ALA A 515 22.72 26.56 -8.72
C ALA A 515 21.53 27.21 -8.00
N VAL A 516 20.88 28.21 -8.63
CA VAL A 516 19.67 28.82 -8.09
C VAL A 516 18.50 27.83 -8.10
N ALA A 517 18.35 27.04 -9.16
CA ALA A 517 17.36 25.96 -9.22
C ALA A 517 17.56 24.95 -8.07
N ALA A 518 18.80 24.54 -7.80
CA ALA A 518 19.14 23.67 -6.66
C ALA A 518 18.88 24.34 -5.30
N ALA A 519 19.08 25.65 -5.17
CA ALA A 519 18.75 26.39 -3.95
C ALA A 519 17.25 26.45 -3.69
N ILE A 520 16.44 26.72 -4.72
CA ILE A 520 14.97 26.69 -4.62
C ILE A 520 14.50 25.27 -4.29
N PHE A 521 15.16 24.25 -4.83
CA PHE A 521 14.90 22.85 -4.49
C PHE A 521 15.17 22.56 -3.01
N VAL A 522 16.31 22.98 -2.46
CA VAL A 522 16.63 22.88 -1.02
C VAL A 522 15.57 23.58 -0.16
N ILE A 523 15.14 24.78 -0.55
CA ILE A 523 14.06 25.50 0.15
C ILE A 523 12.74 24.71 0.08
N GLY A 524 12.40 24.13 -1.07
CA GLY A 524 11.21 23.28 -1.24
C GLY A 524 11.23 22.03 -0.36
N LEU A 525 12.41 21.43 -0.16
CA LEU A 525 12.58 20.28 0.74
C LEU A 525 12.33 20.65 2.20
N GLU A 526 12.77 21.84 2.62
CA GLU A 526 12.50 22.34 3.96
C GLU A 526 11.03 22.72 4.18
N HIS A 527 10.36 23.24 3.15
CA HIS A 527 8.90 23.38 3.16
C HIS A 527 8.20 22.02 3.31
N MET A 528 8.69 20.99 2.63
CA MET A 528 8.18 19.64 2.78
C MET A 528 8.39 19.14 4.22
N ARG A 529 9.56 19.39 4.84
CA ARG A 529 9.87 19.03 6.23
C ARG A 529 8.93 19.69 7.25
N THR A 530 8.54 20.94 7.01
CA THR A 530 7.74 21.78 7.92
C THR A 530 6.23 21.76 7.65
N ALA A 531 5.74 20.74 6.94
CA ALA A 531 4.33 20.49 6.59
C ALA A 531 3.70 21.41 5.51
N GLY A 532 4.50 22.22 4.80
CA GLY A 532 4.10 22.99 3.62
C GLY A 532 4.10 22.16 2.33
N GLY A 533 3.32 21.07 2.29
CA GLY A 533 3.35 20.12 1.17
C GLY A 533 2.96 20.72 -0.19
N ALA A 534 1.99 21.64 -0.22
CA ALA A 534 1.57 22.30 -1.45
C ALA A 534 2.58 23.35 -1.93
N GLU A 535 3.26 24.01 -1.00
CA GLU A 535 4.33 24.97 -1.26
C GLU A 535 5.55 24.27 -1.85
N ALA A 536 5.98 23.15 -1.24
CA ALA A 536 7.04 22.31 -1.76
C ALA A 536 6.74 21.84 -3.21
N HIS A 537 5.51 21.41 -3.48
CA HIS A 537 5.08 21.01 -4.82
C HIS A 537 5.24 22.13 -5.85
N ARG A 538 4.81 23.34 -5.49
CA ARG A 538 4.91 24.53 -6.34
C ARG A 538 6.36 24.91 -6.61
N LEU A 539 7.21 24.90 -5.57
CA LEU A 539 8.64 25.17 -5.71
C LEU A 539 9.32 24.17 -6.64
N PHE A 540 9.03 22.87 -6.49
CA PHE A 540 9.58 21.84 -7.39
C PHE A 540 9.11 22.00 -8.84
N SER A 541 7.88 22.48 -9.05
CA SER A 541 7.38 22.78 -10.41
C SER A 541 8.08 24.00 -11.03
N GLY A 542 8.41 25.02 -10.24
CA GLY A 542 9.21 26.16 -10.71
C GLY A 542 10.65 25.79 -11.06
N VAL A 543 11.25 24.90 -10.26
CA VAL A 543 12.58 24.35 -10.55
C VAL A 543 12.58 23.59 -11.88
N GLU A 544 11.60 22.73 -12.12
CA GLU A 544 11.43 22.02 -13.40
C GLU A 544 11.36 22.99 -14.60
N ALA A 545 10.57 24.05 -14.51
CA ALA A 545 10.46 25.04 -15.58
C ALA A 545 11.81 25.69 -15.90
N THR A 546 12.64 25.94 -14.88
CA THR A 546 13.99 26.49 -15.06
C THR A 546 14.93 25.50 -15.73
N LEU A 547 14.91 24.23 -15.30
CA LEU A 547 15.75 23.18 -15.88
C LEU A 547 15.43 23.00 -17.37
N PHE A 548 14.14 23.04 -17.73
CA PHE A 548 13.70 23.03 -19.12
C PHE A 548 14.26 24.21 -19.94
N HIS A 549 14.37 25.40 -19.33
CA HIS A 549 15.00 26.56 -19.99
C HIS A 549 16.51 26.41 -20.14
N ILE A 550 17.22 25.81 -19.16
CA ILE A 550 18.67 25.58 -19.22
C ILE A 550 19.03 24.57 -20.33
N GLN A 551 18.20 23.55 -20.52
CA GLN A 551 18.39 22.50 -21.53
C GLN A 551 18.20 22.99 -22.97
N ARG A 552 17.41 24.05 -23.15
CA ARG A 552 17.25 24.73 -24.44
C ARG A 552 18.40 25.71 -24.72
#